data_AF-A0A2V7KS15-F1
#
_entry.id   AF-A0A2V7KS15-F1
#
_cell.length_a   1.000
_cell.length_b   1.000
_cell.length_c   1.000
_cell.angle_alpha   90.00
_cell.angle_beta   90.00
_cell.angle_gamma   90.00
#
_symmetry.space_group_name_H-M   'P 1'
#
loop_
_entity.id
_entity.type
_entity.pdbx_description
1 polymer ?
#
loop_
_entity_poly.entity_id
_entity_poly.type
_entity_poly.pdbx_seq_one_letter_code
_entity_poly.pdbx_strand_id
1 'polypeptide(L)'
;MIGGLLAGLVVALWFLVADTVAGHPFRTPALLAGVLLNREFTEVTFRLIAVYTVLHFGVFAVLGVGMAWVSAAFTAPPRLLLALGFGVLLQEATFYVGLLLLHAPHLGVIAWPHVVGANIAAGLVLMGYLHYAEHDPRPMRFTALRDHPVLARGAINGLIGAAVVAVWFFVLDLVTGNPFRTPAALGSALLLGASGPGEVVATFGLVAVYTVVHVAAFVVAGVVFVALAEQVERVPAMALLVLLTAILLEGLFLATIGVGAQWVLGTVGWLPVAVANALAVVAMGWQVWRTHPTLQRRLLEHPQLRV
;
A
#
# COMPACT_ATOMS: atom_id res chain seq x y z
N MET A 1 14.59 8.57 -14.65
CA MET A 1 13.91 8.26 -15.94
C MET A 1 14.06 6.79 -16.33
N ILE A 2 15.28 6.29 -16.63
CA ILE A 2 15.49 4.92 -17.15
C ILE A 2 14.87 3.84 -16.25
N GLY A 3 15.15 3.87 -14.95
CA GLY A 3 14.54 2.92 -14.01
C GLY A 3 13.01 2.96 -13.99
N GLY A 4 12.42 4.14 -14.23
CA GLY A 4 10.97 4.31 -14.37
C GLY A 4 10.44 3.62 -15.61
N LEU A 5 11.10 3.81 -16.76
CA LEU A 5 10.76 3.10 -18.00
C LEU A 5 10.85 1.57 -17.83
N LEU A 6 11.89 1.08 -17.14
CA LEU A 6 12.01 -0.36 -16.83
C LEU A 6 10.86 -0.86 -15.95
N ALA A 7 10.47 -0.11 -14.91
CA ALA A 7 9.30 -0.41 -14.09
C ALA A 7 8.01 -0.44 -14.92
N GLY A 8 7.82 0.54 -15.82
CA GLY A 8 6.68 0.57 -16.73
C GLY A 8 6.64 -0.62 -17.68
N LEU A 9 7.80 -1.07 -18.16
CA LEU A 9 7.92 -2.26 -19.00
C LEU A 9 7.52 -3.53 -18.25
N VAL A 10 7.95 -3.67 -17.00
CA VAL A 10 7.57 -4.81 -16.15
C VAL A 10 6.06 -4.89 -15.95
N VAL A 11 5.41 -3.76 -15.65
CA VAL A 11 3.94 -3.71 -15.52
C VAL A 11 3.26 -4.07 -16.85
N ALA A 12 3.74 -3.53 -17.96
CA ALA A 12 3.16 -3.82 -19.28
C ALA A 12 3.30 -5.31 -19.65
N LEU A 13 4.47 -5.92 -19.41
CA LEU A 13 4.70 -7.34 -19.66
C LEU A 13 3.89 -8.23 -18.72
N TRP A 14 3.77 -7.87 -17.44
CA TRP A 14 2.96 -8.59 -16.48
C TRP A 14 1.51 -8.70 -16.93
N PHE A 15 0.90 -7.56 -17.30
CA PHE A 15 -0.48 -7.54 -17.77
C PHE A 15 -0.65 -8.17 -19.14
N LEU A 16 0.33 -8.05 -20.05
CA LEU A 16 0.30 -8.79 -21.31
C LEU A 16 0.23 -10.30 -21.08
N VAL A 17 1.04 -10.83 -20.17
CA VAL A 17 1.03 -12.26 -19.81
C VAL A 17 -0.29 -12.63 -19.15
N ALA A 18 -0.75 -11.88 -18.15
CA ALA A 18 -2.01 -12.15 -17.45
C ALA A 18 -3.21 -12.15 -18.41
N ASP A 19 -3.30 -11.14 -19.27
CA ASP A 19 -4.32 -10.99 -20.30
C ASP A 19 -4.30 -12.15 -21.31
N THR A 20 -3.10 -12.55 -21.76
CA THR A 20 -2.93 -13.66 -22.72
C THR A 20 -3.31 -15.00 -22.09
N VAL A 21 -2.92 -15.25 -20.84
CA VAL A 21 -3.31 -16.44 -20.08
C VAL A 21 -4.82 -16.49 -19.87
N ALA A 22 -5.46 -15.33 -19.69
CA ALA A 22 -6.91 -15.21 -19.61
C ALA A 22 -7.63 -15.27 -20.97
N GLY A 23 -6.91 -15.46 -22.08
CA GLY A 23 -7.48 -15.58 -23.44
C GLY A 23 -7.86 -14.25 -24.11
N HIS A 24 -7.47 -13.12 -23.52
CA HIS A 24 -7.84 -11.78 -23.98
C HIS A 24 -6.61 -10.85 -24.05
N PRO A 25 -5.67 -11.06 -24.98
CA PRO A 25 -4.45 -10.27 -25.04
C PRO A 25 -4.74 -8.77 -25.17
N PHE A 26 -4.00 -7.95 -24.43
CA PHE A 26 -4.14 -6.49 -24.38
C PHE A 26 -5.49 -5.97 -23.85
N ARG A 27 -6.26 -6.79 -23.14
CA ARG A 27 -7.49 -6.38 -22.47
C ARG A 27 -7.23 -5.25 -21.49
N THR A 28 -6.25 -5.39 -20.61
CA THR A 28 -5.91 -4.40 -19.58
C THR A 28 -5.55 -3.02 -20.16
N PRO A 29 -4.58 -2.89 -21.10
CA PRO A 29 -4.27 -1.59 -21.69
C PRO A 29 -5.45 -0.99 -22.46
N ALA A 30 -6.32 -1.79 -23.09
CA ALA A 30 -7.52 -1.28 -23.75
C ALA A 30 -8.53 -0.70 -22.75
N LEU A 31 -8.75 -1.37 -21.61
CA LEU A 31 -9.63 -0.91 -20.54
C LEU A 31 -9.10 0.39 -19.91
N LEU A 32 -7.81 0.44 -19.59
CA LEU A 32 -7.19 1.64 -19.01
C LEU A 32 -7.14 2.80 -20.01
N ALA A 33 -6.94 2.52 -21.30
CA ALA A 33 -7.08 3.53 -22.35
C ALA A 33 -8.52 4.07 -22.43
N GLY A 34 -9.51 3.20 -22.25
CA GLY A 34 -10.91 3.59 -22.19
C GLY A 34 -11.21 4.53 -21.04
N VAL A 35 -10.68 4.23 -19.86
CA VAL A 35 -10.75 5.12 -18.68
C VAL A 35 -10.09 6.47 -18.96
N LEU A 36 -8.86 6.47 -19.50
CA LEU A 36 -8.12 7.70 -19.79
C LEU A 36 -8.79 8.58 -20.85
N LEU A 37 -9.41 7.97 -21.85
CA LEU A 37 -10.06 8.67 -22.96
C LEU A 37 -11.56 8.92 -22.69
N ASN A 38 -12.07 8.51 -21.53
CA ASN A 38 -13.47 8.55 -21.15
C ASN A 38 -14.39 7.96 -22.25
N ARG A 39 -14.00 6.81 -22.80
CA ARG A 39 -14.70 6.09 -23.88
C ARG A 39 -14.57 4.58 -23.71
N GLU A 40 -15.65 3.86 -23.99
CA GLU A 40 -15.57 2.39 -24.07
C GLU A 40 -15.05 1.95 -25.43
N PHE A 41 -14.11 1.01 -25.43
CA PHE A 41 -13.57 0.40 -26.63
C PHE A 41 -13.97 -1.08 -26.66
N THR A 42 -14.72 -1.47 -27.68
CA THR A 42 -15.12 -2.86 -27.92
C THR A 42 -14.05 -3.66 -28.66
N GLU A 43 -13.16 -2.97 -29.36
CA GLU A 43 -12.08 -3.57 -30.15
C GLU A 43 -10.71 -3.09 -29.71
N VAL A 44 -9.79 -4.04 -29.57
CA VAL A 44 -8.37 -3.76 -29.34
C VAL A 44 -7.73 -3.41 -30.68
N THR A 45 -7.41 -2.13 -30.87
CA THR A 45 -6.70 -1.65 -32.07
C THR A 45 -5.25 -1.31 -31.78
N PHE A 46 -4.37 -1.51 -32.76
CA PHE A 46 -2.95 -1.16 -32.63
C PHE A 46 -2.74 0.30 -32.20
N ARG A 47 -3.51 1.23 -32.79
CA ARG A 47 -3.43 2.66 -32.47
C ARG A 47 -3.79 2.95 -31.00
N LEU A 48 -4.83 2.31 -30.48
CA LEU A 48 -5.23 2.47 -29.07
C LEU A 48 -4.12 2.01 -28.14
N ILE A 49 -3.56 0.82 -28.40
CA ILE A 49 -2.46 0.26 -27.61
C ILE A 49 -1.23 1.16 -27.69
N ALA A 50 -0.89 1.68 -28.87
CA ALA A 50 0.25 2.58 -29.04
C ALA A 50 0.10 3.88 -28.22
N VAL A 51 -1.07 4.54 -28.29
CA VAL A 51 -1.35 5.77 -27.53
C VAL A 51 -1.29 5.51 -26.02
N TYR A 52 -1.95 4.45 -25.55
CA TYR A 52 -1.90 4.05 -24.15
C TYR A 52 -0.46 3.78 -23.69
N THR A 53 0.30 3.04 -24.49
CA THR A 53 1.68 2.68 -24.18
C THR A 53 2.55 3.92 -23.99
N VAL A 54 2.42 4.94 -24.85
CA VAL A 54 3.15 6.21 -24.71
C VAL A 54 2.79 6.91 -23.40
N LEU A 55 1.50 7.01 -23.07
CA LEU A 55 1.03 7.63 -21.82
C LEU A 55 1.53 6.88 -20.59
N HIS A 56 1.42 5.55 -20.60
CA HIS A 56 1.89 4.65 -19.55
C HIS A 56 3.39 4.86 -19.29
N PHE A 57 4.23 4.78 -20.32
CA PHE A 57 5.67 5.02 -20.16
C PHE A 57 5.99 6.46 -19.74
N GLY A 58 5.18 7.45 -20.16
CA GLY A 58 5.29 8.84 -19.71
C GLY A 58 5.09 8.98 -18.19
N VAL A 59 4.00 8.39 -17.65
CA VAL A 59 3.73 8.38 -16.20
C VAL A 59 4.87 7.68 -15.45
N PHE A 60 5.29 6.51 -15.92
CA PHE A 60 6.38 5.76 -15.30
C PHE A 60 7.74 6.49 -15.35
N ALA A 61 8.01 7.24 -16.42
CA ALA A 61 9.19 8.09 -16.49
C ALA A 61 9.17 9.19 -15.43
N VAL A 62 8.02 9.86 -15.23
CA VAL A 62 7.82 10.88 -14.18
C VAL A 62 7.98 10.27 -12.79
N LEU A 63 7.33 9.14 -12.52
CA LEU A 63 7.47 8.42 -11.25
C LEU A 63 8.93 8.03 -10.98
N GLY A 64 9.64 7.54 -11.99
CA GLY A 64 11.05 7.19 -11.86
C GLY A 64 11.99 8.39 -11.65
N VAL A 65 11.64 9.59 -12.13
CA VAL A 65 12.36 10.83 -11.79
C VAL A 65 12.05 11.26 -10.36
N GLY A 66 10.77 11.29 -9.98
CA GLY A 66 10.34 11.62 -8.63
C GLY A 66 10.98 10.71 -7.59
N MET A 67 11.05 9.40 -7.87
CA MET A 67 11.67 8.45 -6.95
C MET A 67 13.18 8.59 -6.85
N ALA A 68 13.86 8.95 -7.95
CA ALA A 68 15.29 9.28 -7.88
C ALA A 68 15.53 10.52 -6.99
N TRP A 69 14.66 11.53 -7.07
CA TRP A 69 14.72 12.71 -6.21
C TRP A 69 14.46 12.38 -4.74
N VAL A 70 13.45 11.56 -4.45
CA VAL A 70 13.16 11.04 -3.11
C VAL A 70 14.34 10.23 -2.59
N SER A 71 14.89 9.30 -3.39
CA SER A 71 16.06 8.50 -3.03
C SER A 71 17.26 9.39 -2.66
N ALA A 72 17.52 10.44 -3.44
CA ALA A 72 18.61 11.38 -3.17
C ALA A 72 18.39 12.22 -1.89
N ALA A 73 17.15 12.43 -1.46
CA ALA A 73 16.83 13.15 -0.23
C ALA A 73 17.11 12.35 1.04
N PHE A 74 17.25 11.02 0.93
CA PHE A 74 17.48 10.13 2.06
C PHE A 74 18.87 9.49 2.02
N THR A 75 19.62 9.63 3.11
CA THR A 75 20.97 9.06 3.22
C THR A 75 20.96 7.56 3.54
N ALA A 76 19.84 6.98 4.00
CA ALA A 76 19.91 5.81 4.88
C ALA A 76 18.95 4.59 4.67
N PRO A 77 17.88 4.56 3.86
CA PRO A 77 17.06 3.35 3.83
C PRO A 77 17.75 2.24 3.01
N PRO A 78 17.65 0.98 3.45
CA PRO A 78 17.86 -0.16 2.57
C PRO A 78 16.96 0.01 1.36
N ARG A 79 17.53 -0.01 0.14
CA ARG A 79 16.76 0.21 -1.10
C ARG A 79 15.58 -0.74 -1.28
N LEU A 80 15.60 -1.90 -0.64
CA LEU A 80 14.47 -2.83 -0.62
C LEU A 80 13.26 -2.29 0.18
N LEU A 81 13.47 -1.48 1.21
CA LEU A 81 12.39 -0.80 1.92
C LEU A 81 11.80 0.35 1.09
N LEU A 82 12.66 1.06 0.36
CA LEU A 82 12.20 2.03 -0.64
C LEU A 82 11.45 1.34 -1.79
N ALA A 83 11.85 0.12 -2.18
CA ALA A 83 11.14 -0.68 -3.18
C ALA A 83 9.73 -1.03 -2.70
N LEU A 84 9.60 -1.40 -1.42
CA LEU A 84 8.31 -1.71 -0.80
C LEU A 84 7.43 -0.45 -0.71
N GLY A 85 7.98 0.67 -0.23
CA GLY A 85 7.25 1.94 -0.13
C GLY A 85 6.84 2.48 -1.50
N PHE A 86 7.72 2.44 -2.49
CA PHE A 86 7.40 2.87 -3.85
C PHE A 86 6.42 1.92 -4.53
N GLY A 87 6.70 0.62 -4.49
CA GLY A 87 5.92 -0.42 -5.17
C GLY A 87 4.54 -0.62 -4.55
N VAL A 88 4.40 -0.59 -3.24
CA VAL A 88 3.09 -0.80 -2.60
C VAL A 88 2.36 0.51 -2.40
N LEU A 89 2.99 1.54 -1.83
CA LEU A 89 2.26 2.75 -1.45
C LEU A 89 2.16 3.74 -2.62
N LEU A 90 3.28 4.16 -3.21
CA LEU A 90 3.25 5.23 -4.21
C LEU A 90 2.59 4.80 -5.52
N GLN A 91 2.88 3.60 -6.01
CA GLN A 91 2.30 3.10 -7.25
C GLN A 91 0.80 2.80 -7.11
N GLU A 92 0.35 2.22 -6.01
CA GLU A 92 -1.09 2.01 -5.80
C GLU A 92 -1.84 3.32 -5.60
N ALA A 93 -1.28 4.25 -4.80
CA ALA A 93 -1.86 5.58 -4.66
C ALA A 93 -1.98 6.26 -6.03
N THR A 94 -0.91 6.25 -6.84
CA THR A 94 -0.94 6.84 -8.18
C THR A 94 -2.02 6.20 -9.06
N PHE A 95 -2.15 4.88 -9.00
CA PHE A 95 -3.15 4.16 -9.78
C PHE A 95 -4.57 4.53 -9.36
N TYR A 96 -4.95 4.31 -8.10
CA TYR A 96 -6.32 4.52 -7.63
C TYR A 96 -6.71 6.00 -7.52
N VAL A 97 -5.79 6.89 -7.14
CA VAL A 97 -6.03 8.35 -7.20
C VAL A 97 -6.23 8.78 -8.67
N GLY A 98 -5.43 8.24 -9.60
CA GLY A 98 -5.63 8.47 -11.03
C GLY A 98 -7.03 8.07 -11.48
N LEU A 99 -7.52 6.90 -11.06
CA LEU A 99 -8.88 6.43 -11.37
C LEU A 99 -9.96 7.34 -10.77
N LEU A 100 -9.78 7.81 -9.54
CA LEU A 100 -10.70 8.75 -8.91
C LEU A 100 -10.77 10.08 -9.67
N LEU A 101 -9.62 10.65 -10.04
CA LEU A 101 -9.56 11.91 -10.80
C LEU A 101 -10.20 11.79 -12.19
N LEU A 102 -10.11 10.60 -12.78
CA LEU A 102 -10.73 10.27 -14.07
C LEU A 102 -12.20 9.86 -13.93
N HIS A 103 -12.79 9.94 -12.73
CA HIS A 103 -14.18 9.56 -12.45
C HIS A 103 -14.50 8.10 -12.83
N ALA A 104 -13.51 7.21 -12.72
CA ALA A 104 -13.64 5.78 -12.95
C ALA A 104 -13.43 4.97 -11.65
N PRO A 105 -14.22 5.22 -10.58
CA PRO A 105 -14.02 4.58 -9.28
C PRO A 105 -14.29 3.08 -9.28
N HIS A 106 -15.00 2.56 -10.29
CA HIS A 106 -15.38 1.16 -10.39
C HIS A 106 -14.45 0.38 -11.29
N LEU A 107 -13.25 0.03 -10.81
CA LEU A 107 -12.45 -1.00 -11.48
C LEU A 107 -12.42 -2.30 -10.65
N GLY A 108 -13.56 -2.99 -10.60
CA GLY A 108 -13.55 -4.47 -10.58
C GLY A 108 -13.05 -5.09 -11.90
N VAL A 109 -12.52 -4.24 -12.79
CA VAL A 109 -12.12 -4.49 -14.18
C VAL A 109 -10.74 -5.13 -14.27
N ILE A 110 -9.86 -4.86 -13.31
CA ILE A 110 -8.54 -5.48 -13.17
C ILE A 110 -8.46 -6.07 -11.78
N ALA A 111 -8.20 -7.37 -11.66
CA ALA A 111 -8.12 -8.01 -10.36
C ALA A 111 -6.97 -7.40 -9.55
N TRP A 112 -7.29 -6.90 -8.35
CA TRP A 112 -6.35 -6.25 -7.44
C TRP A 112 -5.05 -7.05 -7.20
N PRO A 113 -5.02 -8.40 -7.15
CA PRO A 113 -3.76 -9.12 -6.95
C PRO A 113 -2.76 -8.92 -8.09
N HIS A 114 -3.24 -8.74 -9.33
CA HIS A 114 -2.36 -8.44 -10.46
C HIS A 114 -1.79 -7.03 -10.36
N VAL A 115 -2.56 -6.06 -9.86
CA VAL A 115 -2.10 -4.67 -9.65
C VAL A 115 -1.00 -4.65 -8.59
N VAL A 116 -1.25 -5.23 -7.41
CA VAL A 116 -0.27 -5.35 -6.32
C VAL A 116 1.00 -6.05 -6.82
N GLY A 117 0.84 -7.21 -7.47
CA GLY A 117 1.95 -8.04 -7.94
C GLY A 117 2.82 -7.31 -8.97
N ALA A 118 2.19 -6.67 -9.96
CA ALA A 118 2.89 -5.87 -10.95
C ALA A 118 3.63 -4.69 -10.32
N ASN A 119 3.02 -4.00 -9.36
CA ASN A 119 3.64 -2.85 -8.70
C ASN A 119 4.82 -3.24 -7.80
N ILE A 120 4.73 -4.35 -7.07
CA ILE A 120 5.86 -4.89 -6.31
C ILE A 120 7.03 -5.23 -7.25
N ALA A 121 6.75 -5.93 -8.36
CA ALA A 121 7.79 -6.27 -9.35
C ALA A 121 8.43 -5.02 -9.97
N ALA A 122 7.60 -4.03 -10.32
CA ALA A 122 8.05 -2.75 -10.86
C ALA A 122 8.92 -1.96 -9.87
N GLY A 123 8.51 -1.88 -8.60
CA GLY A 123 9.28 -1.24 -7.54
C GLY A 123 10.63 -1.91 -7.29
N LEU A 124 10.68 -3.25 -7.31
CA LEU A 124 11.93 -4.01 -7.23
C LEU A 124 12.86 -3.70 -8.41
N VAL A 125 12.34 -3.64 -9.63
CA VAL A 125 13.14 -3.33 -10.82
C VAL A 125 13.64 -1.88 -10.82
N LEU A 126 12.80 -0.91 -10.44
CA LEU A 126 13.21 0.49 -10.32
C LEU A 126 14.34 0.64 -9.29
N MET A 127 14.18 0.08 -8.09
CA MET A 127 15.22 0.15 -7.06
C MET A 127 16.47 -0.63 -7.44
N GLY A 128 16.29 -1.78 -8.12
CA GLY A 128 17.34 -2.54 -8.79
C GLY A 128 18.22 -1.67 -9.68
N TYR A 129 17.57 -0.92 -10.57
CA TYR A 129 18.24 -0.02 -11.49
C TYR A 129 18.91 1.16 -10.79
N LEU A 130 18.20 1.87 -9.90
CA LEU A 130 18.78 2.99 -9.16
C LEU A 130 20.02 2.55 -8.39
N HIS A 131 20.00 1.31 -7.88
CA HIS A 131 21.14 0.78 -7.17
C HIS A 131 22.37 0.57 -8.00
N TYR A 132 22.16 -0.03 -9.17
CA TYR A 132 23.20 -0.19 -10.16
C TYR A 132 23.73 1.17 -10.62
N ALA A 133 22.84 2.12 -10.94
CA ALA A 133 23.21 3.43 -11.48
C ALA A 133 24.00 4.29 -10.47
N GLU A 134 23.63 4.27 -9.20
CA GLU A 134 24.29 5.03 -8.13
C GLU A 134 25.56 4.34 -7.58
N HIS A 135 25.94 3.16 -8.10
CA HIS A 135 27.13 2.39 -7.68
C HIS A 135 27.24 2.20 -6.15
N ASP A 136 26.10 1.97 -5.50
CA ASP A 136 26.08 1.88 -4.04
C ASP A 136 26.76 0.60 -3.56
N PRO A 137 27.69 0.70 -2.62
CA PRO A 137 28.40 -0.47 -2.10
C PRO A 137 27.53 -1.35 -1.18
N ARG A 138 26.36 -0.89 -0.72
CA ARG A 138 25.48 -1.65 0.18
C ARG A 138 24.83 -2.82 -0.58
N PRO A 139 24.70 -4.04 -0.01
CA PRO A 139 24.17 -5.19 -0.73
C PRO A 139 22.64 -5.12 -0.95
N MET A 140 22.18 -5.34 -2.19
CA MET A 140 20.76 -5.60 -2.50
C MET A 140 20.41 -7.08 -2.28
N ARG A 141 20.62 -7.57 -1.06
CA ARG A 141 20.34 -8.98 -0.73
C ARG A 141 19.17 -9.06 0.23
N PHE A 142 18.24 -9.99 -0.03
CA PHE A 142 17.20 -10.36 0.93
C PHE A 142 17.76 -10.85 2.27
N THR A 143 19.02 -11.31 2.32
CA THR A 143 19.70 -11.66 3.57
C THR A 143 20.08 -10.43 4.39
N ALA A 144 20.48 -9.33 3.75
CA ALA A 144 20.79 -8.07 4.42
C ALA A 144 19.54 -7.44 5.08
N LEU A 145 18.35 -7.80 4.60
CA LEU A 145 17.07 -7.47 5.21
C LEU A 145 16.86 -8.21 6.55
N ARG A 146 17.15 -9.52 6.61
CA ARG A 146 16.96 -10.35 7.83
C ARG A 146 17.80 -9.88 9.02
N ASP A 147 19.00 -9.37 8.75
CA ASP A 147 19.91 -8.88 9.78
C ASP A 147 19.62 -7.42 10.18
N HIS A 148 18.65 -6.77 9.52
CA HIS A 148 18.34 -5.37 9.77
C HIS A 148 17.33 -5.22 10.92
N PRO A 149 17.69 -4.60 12.06
CA PRO A 149 16.79 -4.48 13.22
C PRO A 149 15.50 -3.72 12.91
N VAL A 150 15.48 -2.89 11.86
CA VAL A 150 14.29 -2.23 11.30
C VAL A 150 13.16 -3.21 10.96
N LEU A 151 13.47 -4.37 10.35
CA LEU A 151 12.42 -5.30 9.94
C LEU A 151 11.75 -5.95 11.14
N ALA A 152 12.52 -6.41 12.11
CA ALA A 152 11.98 -7.00 13.32
C ALA A 152 11.19 -5.97 14.13
N ARG A 153 11.74 -4.76 14.32
CA ARG A 153 11.05 -3.66 15.01
C ARG A 153 9.77 -3.26 14.29
N GLY A 154 9.84 -3.14 12.96
CA GLY A 154 8.71 -2.83 12.10
C GLY A 154 7.61 -3.88 12.11
N ALA A 155 7.97 -5.15 12.04
CA ALA A 155 7.02 -6.26 12.12
C ALA A 155 6.33 -6.33 13.49
N ILE A 156 7.08 -6.19 14.58
CA ILE A 156 6.51 -6.11 15.93
C ILE A 156 5.55 -4.91 16.03
N ASN A 157 5.96 -3.76 15.50
CA ASN A 157 5.11 -2.57 15.49
C ASN A 157 3.82 -2.79 14.68
N GLY A 158 3.93 -3.40 13.50
CA GLY A 158 2.77 -3.77 12.68
C GLY A 158 1.83 -4.73 13.40
N LEU A 159 2.35 -5.77 14.05
CA LEU A 159 1.56 -6.73 14.83
C LEU A 159 0.76 -6.06 15.96
N ILE A 160 1.34 -5.04 16.61
CA ILE A 160 0.62 -4.24 17.62
C ILE A 160 -0.57 -3.52 16.99
N GLY A 161 -0.37 -2.84 15.85
CA GLY A 161 -1.46 -2.19 15.13
C GLY A 161 -2.54 -3.19 14.69
N ALA A 162 -2.13 -4.33 14.13
CA ALA A 162 -3.04 -5.37 13.67
C ALA A 162 -3.91 -5.91 14.82
N ALA A 163 -3.29 -6.16 15.98
CA ALA A 163 -3.97 -6.64 17.18
C ALA A 163 -4.95 -5.61 17.74
N VAL A 164 -4.57 -4.34 17.80
CA VAL A 164 -5.45 -3.25 18.28
C VAL A 164 -6.69 -3.14 17.41
N VAL A 165 -6.54 -3.14 16.08
CA VAL A 165 -7.69 -3.09 15.16
C VAL A 165 -8.55 -4.34 15.27
N ALA A 166 -7.94 -5.52 15.34
CA ALA A 166 -8.65 -6.79 15.46
C ALA A 166 -9.47 -6.86 16.77
N VAL A 167 -8.88 -6.47 17.90
CA VAL A 167 -9.56 -6.45 19.20
C VAL A 167 -10.70 -5.44 19.20
N TRP A 168 -10.49 -4.24 18.65
CA TRP A 168 -11.53 -3.21 18.55
C TRP A 168 -12.75 -3.71 17.78
N PHE A 169 -12.55 -4.26 16.57
CA PHE A 169 -13.66 -4.78 15.78
C PHE A 169 -14.27 -6.03 16.37
N PHE A 170 -13.48 -6.90 17.02
CA PHE A 170 -14.02 -8.05 17.73
C PHE A 170 -14.96 -7.63 18.87
N VAL A 171 -14.61 -6.60 19.64
CA VAL A 171 -15.48 -6.06 20.70
C VAL A 171 -16.76 -5.48 20.12
N LEU A 172 -16.68 -4.69 19.04
CA LEU A 172 -17.87 -4.13 18.38
C LEU A 172 -18.79 -5.22 17.80
N ASP A 173 -18.20 -6.21 17.14
CA ASP A 173 -18.91 -7.36 16.59
C ASP A 173 -19.60 -8.16 17.70
N LEU A 174 -18.95 -8.32 18.85
CA LEU A 174 -19.52 -9.01 20.02
C LEU A 174 -20.69 -8.21 20.63
N VAL A 175 -20.54 -6.90 20.82
CA VAL A 175 -21.58 -6.01 21.36
C VAL A 175 -22.81 -5.95 20.44
N THR A 176 -22.61 -6.08 19.14
CA THR A 176 -23.69 -6.13 18.14
C THR A 176 -24.25 -7.55 17.91
N GLY A 177 -23.82 -8.54 18.70
CA GLY A 177 -24.34 -9.90 18.68
C GLY A 177 -23.89 -10.75 17.48
N ASN A 178 -22.90 -10.30 16.71
CA ASN A 178 -22.41 -10.98 15.50
C ASN A 178 -20.87 -11.12 15.54
N PRO A 179 -20.31 -12.02 16.35
CA PRO A 179 -18.85 -12.20 16.44
C PRO A 179 -18.20 -12.41 15.08
N PHE A 180 -17.08 -11.74 14.82
CA PHE A 180 -16.31 -11.82 13.56
C PHE A 180 -17.04 -11.33 12.31
N ARG A 181 -18.16 -10.61 12.43
CA ARG A 181 -18.88 -10.01 11.30
C ARG A 181 -17.97 -9.14 10.44
N THR A 182 -17.17 -8.27 11.05
CA THR A 182 -16.30 -7.34 10.34
C THR A 182 -15.22 -8.05 9.52
N PRO A 183 -14.38 -8.95 10.09
CA PRO A 183 -13.39 -9.69 9.31
C PRO A 183 -14.05 -10.65 8.30
N ALA A 184 -15.25 -11.17 8.55
CA ALA A 184 -15.99 -11.95 7.56
C ALA A 184 -16.44 -11.11 6.36
N ALA A 185 -16.97 -9.90 6.60
CA ALA A 185 -17.39 -8.98 5.54
C ALA A 185 -16.18 -8.52 4.70
N LEU A 186 -15.09 -8.09 5.35
CA LEU A 186 -13.86 -7.70 4.67
C LEU A 186 -13.23 -8.87 3.92
N GLY A 187 -13.20 -10.07 4.51
CA GLY A 187 -12.72 -11.28 3.86
C GLY A 187 -13.56 -11.70 2.65
N SER A 188 -14.89 -11.58 2.74
CA SER A 188 -15.79 -11.89 1.62
C SER A 188 -15.55 -10.91 0.46
N ALA A 189 -15.41 -9.62 0.75
CA ALA A 189 -15.14 -8.62 -0.28
C ALA A 189 -13.75 -8.83 -0.91
N LEU A 190 -12.71 -9.03 -0.10
CA LEU A 190 -11.33 -9.12 -0.55
C LEU A 190 -10.99 -10.43 -1.28
N LEU A 191 -11.47 -11.56 -0.76
CA LEU A 191 -11.04 -12.90 -1.18
C LEU A 191 -12.06 -13.60 -2.07
N LEU A 192 -13.35 -13.30 -1.90
CA LEU A 192 -14.44 -13.90 -2.68
C LEU A 192 -15.06 -12.93 -3.69
N GLY A 193 -14.68 -11.65 -3.66
CA GLY A 193 -15.23 -10.62 -4.55
C GLY A 193 -16.66 -10.23 -4.21
N ALA A 194 -17.09 -10.39 -2.95
CA ALA A 194 -18.45 -10.07 -2.53
C ALA A 194 -18.78 -8.59 -2.78
N SER A 195 -19.89 -8.37 -3.48
CA SER A 195 -20.33 -7.07 -3.96
C SER A 195 -21.36 -6.39 -3.05
N GLY A 196 -21.85 -7.09 -2.02
CA GLY A 196 -22.79 -6.54 -1.07
C GLY A 196 -23.01 -7.37 0.21
N PRO A 197 -23.82 -6.85 1.15
CA PRO A 197 -24.01 -7.46 2.47
C PRO A 197 -24.64 -8.86 2.44
N GLY A 198 -25.44 -9.17 1.39
CA GLY A 198 -26.08 -10.47 1.22
C GLY A 198 -25.14 -11.59 0.79
N GLU A 199 -23.92 -11.25 0.37
CA GLU A 199 -22.90 -12.19 -0.10
C GLU A 199 -21.83 -12.50 0.97
N VAL A 200 -22.04 -12.04 2.20
CA VAL A 200 -21.09 -12.25 3.30
C VAL A 200 -21.08 -13.72 3.72
N VAL A 201 -19.92 -14.34 3.62
CA VAL A 201 -19.68 -15.74 4.03
C VAL A 201 -18.96 -15.75 5.39
N ALA A 202 -19.73 -15.87 6.47
CA ALA A 202 -19.20 -15.87 7.84
C ALA A 202 -18.69 -17.25 8.28
N THR A 203 -17.57 -17.71 7.69
CA THR A 203 -16.89 -18.94 8.11
C THR A 203 -15.59 -18.65 8.85
N PHE A 204 -15.26 -19.49 9.83
CA PHE A 204 -13.97 -19.41 10.54
C PHE A 204 -12.78 -19.51 9.58
N GLY A 205 -12.86 -20.34 8.55
CA GLY A 205 -11.81 -20.47 7.54
C GLY A 205 -11.55 -19.16 6.79
N LEU A 206 -12.61 -18.47 6.35
CA LEU A 206 -12.47 -17.18 5.68
C LEU A 206 -11.89 -16.10 6.60
N VAL A 207 -12.39 -16.04 7.84
CA VAL A 207 -11.89 -15.10 8.86
C VAL A 207 -10.40 -15.33 9.13
N ALA A 208 -9.95 -16.60 9.20
CA ALA A 208 -8.54 -16.93 9.39
C ALA A 208 -7.67 -16.48 8.21
N VAL A 209 -8.08 -16.75 6.98
CA VAL A 209 -7.34 -16.32 5.77
C VAL A 209 -7.29 -14.79 5.69
N TYR A 210 -8.41 -14.12 5.92
CA TYR A 210 -8.45 -12.65 5.97
C TYR A 210 -7.51 -12.10 7.06
N THR A 211 -7.47 -12.72 8.23
CA THR A 211 -6.59 -12.30 9.34
C THR A 211 -5.12 -12.36 8.93
N VAL A 212 -4.69 -13.35 8.13
CA VAL A 212 -3.33 -13.41 7.59
C VAL A 212 -3.04 -12.21 6.69
N VAL A 213 -3.97 -11.85 5.80
CA VAL A 213 -3.82 -10.69 4.91
C VAL A 213 -3.78 -9.38 5.70
N HIS A 214 -4.67 -9.23 6.68
CA HIS A 214 -4.70 -8.08 7.60
C HIS A 214 -3.36 -7.91 8.34
N VAL A 215 -2.84 -9.00 8.92
CA VAL A 215 -1.53 -8.98 9.60
C VAL A 215 -0.41 -8.62 8.64
N ALA A 216 -0.40 -9.19 7.43
CA ALA A 216 0.63 -8.88 6.44
C ALA A 216 0.63 -7.39 6.05
N ALA A 217 -0.55 -6.80 5.82
CA ALA A 217 -0.70 -5.38 5.51
C ALA A 217 -0.18 -4.48 6.64
N PHE A 218 -0.52 -4.81 7.89
CA PHE A 218 -0.04 -4.08 9.06
C PHE A 218 1.47 -4.24 9.31
N VAL A 219 2.04 -5.42 9.03
CA VAL A 219 3.50 -5.64 9.09
C VAL A 219 4.21 -4.76 8.07
N VAL A 220 3.72 -4.70 6.83
CA VAL A 220 4.25 -3.80 5.80
C VAL A 220 4.19 -2.35 6.26
N ALA A 221 3.04 -1.89 6.75
CA ALA A 221 2.86 -0.53 7.26
C ALA A 221 3.81 -0.22 8.44
N GLY A 222 3.94 -1.15 9.39
CA GLY A 222 4.83 -1.03 10.54
C GLY A 222 6.31 -0.96 10.16
N VAL A 223 6.75 -1.76 9.19
CA VAL A 223 8.10 -1.72 8.62
C VAL A 223 8.38 -0.39 7.94
N VAL A 224 7.47 0.08 7.08
CA VAL A 224 7.61 1.38 6.41
C VAL A 224 7.69 2.50 7.44
N PHE A 225 6.83 2.47 8.45
CA PHE A 225 6.82 3.50 9.50
C PHE A 225 8.13 3.55 10.29
N VAL A 226 8.63 2.40 10.76
CA VAL A 226 9.90 2.35 11.51
C VAL A 226 11.07 2.77 10.62
N ALA A 227 11.09 2.33 9.37
CA ALA A 227 12.13 2.70 8.41
C ALA A 227 12.17 4.23 8.18
N LEU A 228 11.02 4.88 8.10
CA LEU A 228 10.92 6.33 7.96
C LEU A 228 11.27 7.03 9.28
N ALA A 229 10.80 6.53 10.42
CA ALA A 229 11.13 7.11 11.73
C ALA A 229 12.64 7.11 12.02
N GLU A 230 13.36 6.05 11.64
CA GLU A 230 14.82 5.96 11.83
C GLU A 230 15.61 6.91 10.92
N GLN A 231 15.13 7.18 9.71
CA GLN A 231 15.81 8.10 8.78
C GLN A 231 15.63 9.56 9.19
N VAL A 232 14.58 9.84 9.94
CA VAL A 232 14.12 11.19 10.19
C VAL A 232 14.35 11.56 11.65
N GLU A 233 15.62 11.50 12.07
CA GLU A 233 16.08 11.82 13.44
C GLU A 233 15.79 13.27 13.89
N ARG A 234 15.35 14.14 12.98
CA ARG A 234 15.08 15.57 13.23
C ARG A 234 13.61 15.97 13.11
N VAL A 235 12.69 15.05 12.83
CA VAL A 235 11.27 15.41 12.64
C VAL A 235 10.49 15.34 13.94
N PRO A 236 9.59 16.31 14.20
CA PRO A 236 8.75 16.31 15.38
C PRO A 236 7.89 15.05 15.43
N ALA A 237 7.70 14.49 16.63
CA ALA A 237 6.92 13.25 16.85
C ALA A 237 5.51 13.32 16.22
N MET A 238 4.89 14.51 16.20
CA MET A 238 3.59 14.72 15.55
C MET A 238 3.61 14.42 14.06
N ALA A 239 4.67 14.78 13.33
CA ALA A 239 4.75 14.52 11.90
C ALA A 239 4.93 13.02 11.59
N LEU A 240 5.56 12.26 12.48
CA LEU A 240 5.58 10.79 12.39
C LEU A 240 4.19 10.20 12.62
N LEU A 241 3.44 10.69 13.61
CA LEU A 241 2.06 10.27 13.83
C LEU A 241 1.15 10.60 12.64
N VAL A 242 1.31 11.80 12.05
CA VAL A 242 0.59 12.22 10.84
C VAL A 242 0.93 11.30 9.67
N LEU A 243 2.21 10.99 9.47
CA LEU A 243 2.66 10.07 8.44
C LEU A 243 2.07 8.67 8.62
N LEU A 244 2.09 8.12 9.84
CA LEU A 244 1.51 6.82 10.12
C LEU A 244 -0.01 6.82 9.91
N THR A 245 -0.68 7.88 10.35
CA THR A 245 -2.11 8.08 10.12
C THR A 245 -2.41 8.10 8.63
N ALA A 246 -1.63 8.85 7.86
CA ALA A 246 -1.76 8.90 6.41
C ALA A 246 -1.56 7.52 5.78
N ILE A 247 -0.50 6.79 6.14
CA ILE A 247 -0.25 5.43 5.61
C ILE A 247 -1.43 4.49 5.89
N LEU A 248 -1.96 4.49 7.12
CA LEU A 248 -3.04 3.59 7.50
C LEU A 248 -4.38 3.98 6.86
N LEU A 249 -4.73 5.26 6.86
CA LEU A 249 -5.97 5.74 6.23
C LEU A 249 -5.93 5.59 4.71
N GLU A 250 -4.83 5.98 4.07
CA GLU A 250 -4.62 5.85 2.63
C GLU A 250 -4.65 4.37 2.23
N GLY A 251 -3.88 3.52 2.91
CA GLY A 251 -3.86 2.08 2.63
C GLY A 251 -5.24 1.44 2.75
N LEU A 252 -6.02 1.81 3.77
CA LEU A 252 -7.40 1.33 3.90
C LEU A 252 -8.28 1.85 2.76
N PHE A 253 -8.21 3.13 2.45
CA PHE A 253 -9.00 3.75 1.40
C PHE A 253 -8.73 3.12 0.03
N LEU A 254 -7.44 3.00 -0.35
CA LEU A 254 -6.99 2.35 -1.58
C LEU A 254 -7.45 0.90 -1.65
N ALA A 255 -7.34 0.15 -0.54
CA ALA A 255 -7.82 -1.23 -0.48
C ALA A 255 -9.34 -1.31 -0.69
N THR A 256 -10.13 -0.43 -0.06
CA THR A 256 -11.59 -0.45 -0.23
C THR A 256 -12.03 -0.14 -1.66
N ILE A 257 -11.35 0.78 -2.34
CA ILE A 257 -11.61 1.08 -3.76
C ILE A 257 -11.15 -0.07 -4.63
N GLY A 258 -9.94 -0.59 -4.39
CA GLY A 258 -9.32 -1.63 -5.20
C GLY A 258 -10.09 -2.93 -5.26
N VAL A 259 -10.88 -3.23 -4.22
CA VAL A 259 -11.71 -4.44 -4.19
C VAL A 259 -13.21 -4.14 -4.29
N GLY A 260 -13.59 -2.88 -4.54
CA GLY A 260 -15.00 -2.48 -4.64
C GLY A 260 -15.79 -2.60 -3.32
N ALA A 261 -15.11 -2.62 -2.18
CA ALA A 261 -15.69 -2.83 -0.85
C ALA A 261 -16.24 -1.55 -0.18
N GLN A 262 -16.63 -0.53 -0.95
CA GLN A 262 -17.22 0.69 -0.38
C GLN A 262 -18.46 0.39 0.47
N TRP A 263 -19.22 -0.64 0.08
CA TRP A 263 -20.38 -1.13 0.82
C TRP A 263 -20.01 -1.62 2.23
N VAL A 264 -18.79 -2.14 2.43
CA VAL A 264 -18.33 -2.60 3.75
C VAL A 264 -18.24 -1.42 4.72
N LEU A 265 -17.74 -0.27 4.27
CA LEU A 265 -17.76 0.97 5.07
C LEU A 265 -19.19 1.43 5.40
N GLY A 266 -20.14 1.22 4.49
CA GLY A 266 -21.56 1.46 4.73
C GLY A 266 -22.16 0.52 5.79
N THR A 267 -21.67 -0.71 5.90
CA THR A 267 -22.15 -1.70 6.89
C THR A 267 -21.49 -1.61 8.26
N VAL A 268 -20.19 -1.34 8.29
CA VAL A 268 -19.38 -1.25 9.52
C VAL A 268 -19.45 0.16 10.12
N GLY A 269 -19.63 1.17 9.28
CA GLY A 269 -19.59 2.58 9.65
C GLY A 269 -18.17 3.14 9.59
N TRP A 270 -18.05 4.36 9.06
CA TRP A 270 -16.76 5.06 8.94
C TRP A 270 -16.17 5.44 10.30
N LEU A 271 -17.01 5.71 11.31
CA LEU A 271 -16.55 6.15 12.62
C LEU A 271 -15.82 5.02 13.39
N PRO A 272 -16.36 3.78 13.51
CA PRO A 272 -15.62 2.64 14.04
C PRO A 272 -14.27 2.41 13.37
N VAL A 273 -14.21 2.60 12.06
CA VAL A 273 -12.98 2.48 11.26
C VAL A 273 -11.98 3.58 11.61
N ALA A 274 -12.43 4.83 11.71
CA ALA A 274 -11.58 5.95 12.08
C ALA A 274 -11.00 5.77 13.50
N VAL A 275 -11.83 5.31 14.46
CA VAL A 275 -11.39 5.01 15.83
C VAL A 275 -10.38 3.87 15.86
N ALA A 276 -10.63 2.78 15.13
CA ALA A 276 -9.69 1.66 15.03
C ALA A 276 -8.30 2.12 14.54
N ASN A 277 -8.27 2.94 13.49
CA ASN A 277 -7.03 3.49 12.94
C ASN A 277 -6.35 4.44 13.92
N ALA A 278 -7.09 5.34 14.58
CA ALA A 278 -6.53 6.23 15.59
C ALA A 278 -5.89 5.46 16.75
N LEU A 279 -6.56 4.42 17.26
CA LEU A 279 -6.02 3.54 18.30
C LEU A 279 -4.74 2.83 17.83
N ALA A 280 -4.72 2.32 16.59
CA ALA A 280 -3.55 1.67 16.02
C ALA A 280 -2.37 2.65 15.88
N VAL A 281 -2.61 3.85 15.34
CA VAL A 281 -1.59 4.92 15.23
C VAL A 281 -1.00 5.24 16.59
N VAL A 282 -1.85 5.45 17.60
CA VAL A 282 -1.40 5.79 18.96
C VAL A 282 -0.56 4.65 19.55
N ALA A 283 -1.02 3.40 19.43
CA ALA A 283 -0.30 2.24 19.97
C ALA A 283 1.05 2.01 19.27
N MET A 284 1.07 2.09 17.95
CA MET A 284 2.29 1.93 17.14
C MET A 284 3.26 3.10 17.34
N GLY A 285 2.76 4.33 17.36
CA GLY A 285 3.56 5.53 17.65
C GLY A 285 4.18 5.47 19.05
N TRP A 286 3.39 5.06 20.05
CA TRP A 286 3.87 4.84 21.41
C TRP A 286 4.95 3.75 21.48
N GLN A 287 4.78 2.64 20.76
CA GLN A 287 5.78 1.57 20.68
C GLN A 287 7.11 2.06 20.10
N VAL A 288 7.06 2.84 19.02
CA VAL A 288 8.28 3.41 18.44
C VAL A 288 8.91 4.39 19.41
N TRP A 289 8.12 5.26 20.05
CA TRP A 289 8.61 6.19 21.06
C TRP A 289 9.29 5.48 22.24
N ARG A 290 8.70 4.39 22.77
CA ARG A 290 9.27 3.66 23.91
C ARG A 290 10.59 2.94 23.59
N THR A 291 10.80 2.59 22.33
CA THR A 291 11.95 1.78 21.87
C THR A 291 13.08 2.62 21.28
N HIS A 292 12.90 3.94 21.16
CA HIS A 292 13.89 4.88 20.63
C HIS A 292 14.28 5.92 21.70
N PRO A 293 15.36 5.67 22.49
CA PRO A 293 15.77 6.53 23.61
C PRO A 293 16.12 7.96 23.21
N THR A 294 16.55 8.16 21.95
CA THR A 294 16.87 9.46 21.37
C THR A 294 15.64 10.35 21.16
N LEU A 295 14.48 9.76 20.85
CA LEU A 295 13.20 10.48 20.77
C LEU A 295 12.70 10.87 22.17
N GLN A 296 12.93 10.04 23.18
CA GLN A 296 12.54 10.30 24.56
C GLN A 296 13.35 11.44 25.20
N ARG A 297 14.69 11.46 25.02
CA ARG A 297 15.55 12.51 25.59
C ARG A 297 15.18 13.92 25.12
N ARG A 298 14.84 14.11 23.83
CA ARG A 298 14.55 15.46 23.29
C ARG A 298 13.20 16.03 23.73
N LEU A 299 12.18 15.18 23.92
CA LEU A 299 10.88 15.61 24.46
C LEU A 299 10.98 15.99 25.94
N LEU A 300 11.85 15.31 26.69
CA LEU A 300 12.14 15.63 28.08
C LEU A 300 13.06 16.85 28.23
N GLU A 301 13.94 17.11 27.26
CA GLU A 301 14.84 18.28 27.24
C GLU A 301 14.19 19.57 26.72
N HIS A 302 12.96 19.54 26.17
CA HIS A 302 12.21 20.76 25.83
C HIS A 302 10.79 20.83 26.45
N PRO A 303 10.70 21.21 27.74
CA PRO A 303 9.52 21.84 28.31
C PRO A 303 9.66 23.37 28.44
N GLN A 304 10.54 24.04 27.66
CA GLN A 304 10.73 25.49 27.74
C GLN A 304 11.02 26.13 26.37
N LEU A 305 9.97 26.57 25.68
CA LEU A 305 10.03 27.85 24.98
C LEU A 305 9.51 28.88 25.98
N ARG A 306 10.44 29.44 26.76
CA ARG A 306 10.26 30.77 27.37
C ARG A 306 10.98 31.77 26.48
N VAL A 307 10.27 32.88 26.29
CA VAL A 307 10.59 34.14 25.60
C VAL A 307 10.40 34.11 24.09
#